data_AF-A0A969VW68-F1
#
_entry.id   AF-A0A969VW68-F1
#
_cell.length_a   1.000
_cell.length_b   1.000
_cell.length_c   1.000
_cell.angle_alpha   90.00
_cell.angle_beta   90.00
_cell.angle_gamma   90.00
#
_symmetry.space_group_name_H-M   'P 1'
#
loop_
_entity.id
_entity.type
_entity.pdbx_description
1 polymer ?
#
loop_
_entity_poly.entity_id
_entity_poly.type
_entity_poly.pdbx_seq_one_letter_code
_entity_poly.pdbx_strand_id
1 'polypeptide(L)'
;MFIQQSLKKFLIVLTFLIMSGCSIITAGYNRLPLLAIVELNSIFDLSDEQDKLARIELNAWLEWHRKAHLPQYITKLEQWEKLVLQDLTPAQFCKEVDVIRTLTNEAVEKFIPALIPIAQTLNSKQIEKWNKYQEERDKEFIENFSRGEQGEIINEKRLKRAIDRAEMFYGSLSKSQKEALLKRLEKSVFTAEQVLPERKRR
;
A
#
# COMPACT_ATOMS: atom_id res chain seq x y z
N MET A 1 -21.26 -44.61 -11.23
CA MET A 1 -19.79 -44.44 -11.26
C MET A 1 -19.35 -43.03 -11.68
N PHE A 2 -19.92 -42.43 -12.75
CA PHE A 2 -19.61 -41.06 -13.18
C PHE A 2 -19.92 -39.97 -12.14
N ILE A 3 -21.08 -40.03 -11.47
CA ILE A 3 -21.49 -39.02 -10.47
C ILE A 3 -20.54 -38.99 -9.27
N GLN A 4 -20.08 -40.15 -8.80
CA GLN A 4 -19.09 -40.24 -7.71
C GLN A 4 -17.70 -39.69 -8.09
N GLN A 5 -17.28 -39.86 -9.35
CA GLN A 5 -16.02 -39.27 -9.84
C GLN A 5 -16.12 -37.75 -9.98
N SER A 6 -17.26 -37.23 -10.47
CA SER A 6 -17.51 -35.79 -10.56
C SER A 6 -17.60 -35.14 -9.18
N LEU A 7 -18.24 -35.80 -8.21
CA LEU A 7 -18.33 -35.32 -6.83
C LEU A 7 -16.95 -35.28 -6.15
N LYS A 8 -16.12 -36.32 -6.35
CA LYS A 8 -14.72 -36.35 -5.85
C LYS A 8 -13.87 -35.25 -6.47
N LYS A 9 -13.97 -35.02 -7.78
CA LYS A 9 -13.25 -33.93 -8.47
C LYS A 9 -13.69 -32.56 -7.95
N PHE A 10 -15.00 -32.37 -7.73
CA PHE A 10 -15.54 -31.13 -7.16
C PHE A 10 -15.07 -30.89 -5.73
N LEU A 11 -15.08 -31.93 -4.87
CA LEU A 11 -14.57 -31.85 -3.50
C LEU A 11 -13.06 -31.55 -3.45
N ILE A 12 -12.26 -32.11 -4.36
CA ILE A 12 -10.83 -31.81 -4.45
C ILE A 12 -10.62 -30.35 -4.85
N VAL A 13 -11.32 -29.86 -5.88
CA VAL A 13 -11.24 -28.46 -6.33
C VAL A 13 -11.68 -27.50 -5.23
N LEU A 14 -12.79 -27.79 -4.54
CA LEU A 14 -13.29 -26.99 -3.43
C LEU A 14 -12.29 -26.97 -2.27
N THR A 15 -11.65 -28.10 -1.95
CA THR A 15 -10.62 -28.20 -0.91
C THR A 15 -9.39 -27.36 -1.26
N PHE A 16 -8.92 -27.41 -2.51
CA PHE A 16 -7.82 -26.56 -2.99
C PHE A 16 -8.18 -25.07 -3.00
N LEU A 17 -9.42 -24.71 -3.33
CA LEU A 17 -9.91 -23.32 -3.24
C LEU A 17 -9.93 -22.81 -1.79
N ILE A 18 -10.40 -23.64 -0.86
CA ILE A 18 -10.47 -23.27 0.57
C ILE A 18 -9.06 -23.18 1.18
N MET A 19 -8.12 -24.05 0.79
CA MET A 19 -6.74 -24.01 1.27
C MET A 19 -5.90 -22.87 0.67
N SER A 20 -6.20 -22.41 -0.54
CA SER A 20 -5.48 -21.29 -1.17
C SER A 20 -5.88 -19.92 -0.64
N GLY A 21 -7.07 -19.79 -0.03
CA GLY A 21 -7.61 -18.53 0.49
C GLY A 21 -6.84 -17.94 1.68
N CYS A 22 -6.17 -18.75 2.49
CA CYS A 22 -5.44 -18.26 3.67
C CYS A 22 -3.99 -17.81 3.38
N SER A 23 -3.52 -17.92 2.13
CA SER A 23 -2.11 -17.72 1.79
C SER A 23 -1.86 -16.55 0.83
N ILE A 24 -2.84 -15.69 0.54
CA ILE A 24 -2.63 -14.59 -0.43
C ILE A 24 -1.54 -13.62 0.03
N ILE A 25 -1.46 -13.36 1.35
CA ILE A 25 -0.43 -12.51 1.94
C ILE A 25 0.92 -13.20 1.82
N THR A 26 1.03 -14.46 2.22
CA THR A 26 2.28 -15.23 2.14
C THR A 26 2.75 -15.39 0.70
N ALA A 27 1.84 -15.71 -0.23
CA ALA A 27 2.14 -15.86 -1.65
C ALA A 27 2.53 -14.53 -2.30
N GLY A 28 1.81 -13.45 -2.01
CA GLY A 28 2.11 -12.10 -2.50
C GLY A 28 3.44 -11.59 -1.95
N TYR A 29 3.63 -11.70 -0.64
CA TYR A 29 4.87 -11.31 0.05
C TYR A 29 6.09 -12.06 -0.51
N ASN A 30 5.95 -13.36 -0.72
CA ASN A 30 7.04 -14.18 -1.27
C ASN A 30 7.34 -13.92 -2.75
N ARG A 31 6.44 -13.24 -3.46
CA ARG A 31 6.57 -12.85 -4.86
C ARG A 31 6.73 -11.34 -5.03
N LEU A 32 6.99 -10.58 -3.96
CA LEU A 32 7.15 -9.13 -4.04
C LEU A 32 8.16 -8.67 -5.09
N PRO A 33 9.34 -9.31 -5.26
CA PRO A 33 10.28 -8.91 -6.30
C PRO A 33 9.65 -8.99 -7.70
N LEU A 34 8.90 -10.05 -7.98
CA LEU A 34 8.20 -10.20 -9.26
C LEU A 34 7.13 -9.11 -9.45
N LEU A 35 6.33 -8.85 -8.43
CA LEU A 35 5.28 -7.82 -8.49
C LEU A 35 5.86 -6.42 -8.65
N ALA A 36 6.94 -6.12 -7.93
CA ALA A 36 7.65 -4.86 -8.03
C ALA A 36 8.25 -4.67 -9.43
N ILE A 37 8.75 -5.72 -10.07
CA ILE A 37 9.25 -5.64 -11.45
C ILE A 37 8.13 -5.37 -12.45
N VAL A 38 6.97 -6.01 -12.28
CA VAL A 38 5.80 -5.74 -13.13
C VAL A 38 5.41 -4.26 -13.03
N GLU A 39 5.43 -3.70 -11.83
CA GLU A 39 5.16 -2.28 -11.62
C GLU A 39 6.28 -1.39 -12.21
N LEU A 40 7.55 -1.70 -11.97
CA LEU A 40 8.67 -0.94 -12.54
C LEU A 40 8.65 -0.96 -14.07
N ASN A 41 8.24 -2.07 -14.69
CA ASN A 41 8.04 -2.15 -16.15
C ASN A 41 6.87 -1.28 -16.62
N SER A 42 5.74 -1.28 -15.90
CA SER A 42 4.60 -0.41 -16.23
C SER A 42 5.02 1.06 -16.24
N ILE A 43 5.89 1.44 -15.30
CA ILE A 43 6.40 2.80 -15.10
C ILE A 43 7.51 3.16 -16.11
N PHE A 44 8.57 2.35 -16.21
CA PHE A 44 9.81 2.73 -16.90
C PHE A 44 10.04 2.02 -18.23
N ASP A 45 9.31 0.93 -18.54
CA ASP A 45 9.60 0.06 -19.70
C ASP A 45 11.05 -0.43 -19.65
N LEU A 46 11.37 -1.30 -18.68
CA LEU A 46 12.76 -1.72 -18.44
C LEU A 46 13.29 -2.55 -19.62
N SER A 47 14.56 -2.38 -19.96
CA SER A 47 15.27 -3.33 -20.83
C SER A 47 15.50 -4.66 -20.12
N ASP A 48 15.86 -5.70 -20.87
CA ASP A 48 16.19 -7.01 -20.30
C ASP A 48 17.35 -6.93 -19.27
N GLU A 49 18.32 -6.05 -19.49
CA GLU A 49 19.44 -5.81 -18.57
C GLU A 49 18.96 -5.12 -17.29
N GLN A 50 18.10 -4.11 -17.41
CA GLN A 50 17.52 -3.39 -16.28
C GLN A 50 16.60 -4.30 -15.45
N ASP A 51 15.80 -5.15 -16.11
CA ASP A 51 14.94 -6.14 -15.46
C ASP A 51 15.76 -7.16 -14.65
N LYS A 52 16.85 -7.69 -15.23
CA LYS A 52 17.77 -8.59 -14.51
C LYS A 52 18.42 -7.92 -13.30
N LEU A 53 18.85 -6.66 -13.45
CA LEU A 53 19.43 -5.89 -12.34
C LEU A 53 18.40 -5.64 -11.24
N ALA A 54 17.19 -5.22 -11.59
CA ALA A 54 16.09 -5.02 -10.65
C ALA A 54 15.74 -6.30 -9.89
N ARG A 55 15.76 -7.47 -10.55
CA ARG A 55 15.56 -8.77 -9.88
C ARG A 55 16.59 -9.01 -8.78
N ILE A 56 17.87 -8.79 -9.05
CA ILE A 56 18.93 -9.03 -8.07
C ILE A 56 18.72 -8.14 -6.85
N GLU A 57 18.53 -6.85 -7.08
CA GLU A 57 18.39 -5.83 -6.04
C GLU A 57 17.12 -6.03 -5.19
N LEU A 58 15.97 -6.31 -5.83
CA LEU A 58 14.72 -6.57 -5.13
C LEU A 58 14.75 -7.86 -4.30
N ASN A 59 15.43 -8.92 -4.79
CA ASN A 59 15.60 -10.15 -4.02
C ASN A 59 16.49 -9.92 -2.80
N ALA A 60 17.62 -9.22 -2.96
CA ALA A 60 18.51 -8.88 -1.86
C ALA A 60 17.80 -8.01 -0.80
N TRP A 61 17.02 -7.02 -1.24
CA TRP A 61 16.23 -6.19 -0.34
C TRP A 61 15.18 -7.01 0.41
N LEU A 62 14.43 -7.90 -0.26
CA LEU A 62 13.43 -8.75 0.40
C LEU A 62 14.07 -9.72 1.39
N GLU A 63 15.25 -10.28 1.06
CA GLU A 63 15.99 -11.15 1.98
C GLU A 63 16.40 -10.40 3.25
N TRP A 64 16.96 -9.20 3.09
CA TRP A 64 17.26 -8.33 4.24
C TRP A 64 16.00 -7.99 5.02
N HIS A 65 14.92 -7.61 4.34
CA HIS A 65 13.67 -7.25 4.99
C HIS A 65 13.17 -8.41 5.84
N ARG A 66 13.20 -9.64 5.35
CA ARG A 66 12.81 -10.83 6.13
C ARG A 66 13.69 -11.08 7.34
N LYS A 67 15.01 -10.98 7.17
CA LYS A 67 15.98 -11.37 8.21
C LYS A 67 16.12 -10.31 9.31
N ALA A 68 16.06 -9.03 8.95
CA ALA A 68 16.41 -7.93 9.86
C ALA A 68 15.24 -6.99 10.18
N HIS A 69 14.32 -6.75 9.25
CA HIS A 69 13.32 -5.69 9.38
C HIS A 69 11.95 -6.23 9.83
N LEU A 70 11.47 -7.32 9.23
CA LEU A 70 10.20 -7.97 9.52
C LEU A 70 10.08 -8.43 10.99
N PRO A 71 11.12 -8.94 11.68
CA PRO A 71 11.02 -9.29 13.10
C PRO A 71 10.65 -8.09 13.99
N GLN A 72 11.03 -6.86 13.60
CA GLN A 72 10.64 -5.66 14.32
C GLN A 72 9.13 -5.40 14.19
N TYR A 73 8.56 -5.70 13.03
CA TYR A 73 7.12 -5.55 12.77
C TYR A 73 6.33 -6.53 13.62
N ILE A 74 6.80 -7.78 13.70
CA ILE A 74 6.20 -8.82 14.57
C ILE A 74 6.17 -8.31 16.01
N THR A 75 7.31 -7.83 16.52
CA THR A 75 7.42 -7.29 17.89
C THR A 75 6.44 -6.14 18.13
N LYS A 76 6.31 -5.20 17.18
CA LYS A 76 5.36 -4.09 17.30
C LYS A 76 3.91 -4.52 17.19
N LEU A 77 3.58 -5.46 16.32
CA LEU A 77 2.23 -5.99 16.16
C LEU A 77 1.77 -6.72 17.44
N GLU A 78 2.62 -7.52 18.08
CA GLU A 78 2.32 -8.17 19.37
C GLU A 78 2.09 -7.15 20.51
N GLN A 79 2.78 -6.00 20.45
CA GLN A 79 2.55 -4.92 21.40
C GLN A 79 1.23 -4.19 21.12
N TRP A 80 0.93 -3.91 19.84
CA TRP A 80 -0.31 -3.24 19.44
C TRP A 80 -1.55 -4.09 19.67
N GLU A 81 -1.45 -5.41 19.55
CA GLU A 81 -2.51 -6.35 19.91
C GLU A 81 -2.96 -6.15 21.37
N LYS A 82 -2.02 -5.91 22.29
CA LYS A 82 -2.34 -5.63 23.70
C LYS A 82 -2.83 -4.20 23.90
N LEU A 83 -2.26 -3.27 23.16
CA LEU A 83 -2.56 -1.84 23.27
C LEU A 83 -3.97 -1.50 22.80
N VAL A 84 -4.46 -2.15 21.73
CA VAL A 84 -5.78 -1.88 21.15
C VAL A 84 -6.94 -2.29 22.07
N LEU A 85 -6.68 -3.14 23.06
CA LEU A 85 -7.66 -3.55 24.08
C LEU A 85 -7.80 -2.53 25.22
N GLN A 86 -7.00 -1.46 25.20
CA GLN A 86 -6.94 -0.43 26.24
C GLN A 86 -7.38 0.93 25.69
N ASP A 87 -7.83 1.81 26.58
CA ASP A 87 -8.09 3.21 26.22
C ASP A 87 -6.77 3.92 25.88
N LEU A 88 -6.62 4.30 24.62
CA LEU A 88 -5.41 4.91 24.11
C LEU A 88 -5.47 6.44 24.22
N THR A 89 -4.51 7.04 24.92
CA THR A 89 -4.36 8.50 24.93
C THR A 89 -3.83 9.02 23.59
N PRO A 90 -4.14 10.28 23.21
CA PRO A 90 -3.58 10.88 21.99
C PRO A 90 -2.04 10.85 21.93
N ALA A 91 -1.36 11.05 23.06
CA ALA A 91 0.10 11.04 23.13
C ALA A 91 0.69 9.64 22.86
N GLN A 92 0.06 8.59 23.40
CA GLN A 92 0.46 7.21 23.12
C GLN A 92 0.23 6.86 21.64
N PHE A 93 -0.91 7.25 21.07
CA PHE A 93 -1.18 7.06 19.65
C PHE A 93 -0.12 7.73 18.76
N CYS A 94 0.19 9.00 19.01
CA CYS A 94 1.22 9.72 18.26
C CYS A 94 2.59 9.06 18.34
N LYS A 95 2.98 8.55 19.52
CA LYS A 95 4.23 7.80 19.69
C LYS A 95 4.29 6.56 18.80
N GLU A 96 3.20 5.79 18.71
CA GLU A 96 3.17 4.60 17.86
C GLU A 96 3.13 4.95 16.36
N VAL A 97 2.53 6.09 15.98
CA VAL A 97 2.64 6.63 14.62
C VAL A 97 4.10 6.96 14.27
N ASP A 98 4.87 7.53 15.19
CA ASP A 98 6.28 7.80 14.95
C ASP A 98 7.11 6.52 14.80
N VAL A 99 6.79 5.46 15.54
CA VAL A 99 7.41 4.14 15.32
C VAL A 99 7.13 3.61 13.90
N ILE A 100 5.89 3.74 13.41
CA ILE A 100 5.55 3.35 12.03
C ILE A 100 6.37 4.15 11.01
N ARG A 101 6.54 5.45 11.23
CA ARG A 101 7.37 6.31 10.37
C ARG A 101 8.82 5.86 10.36
N THR A 102 9.40 5.57 11.52
CA THR A 102 10.78 5.08 11.63
C THR A 102 10.96 3.78 10.86
N LEU A 103 10.13 2.76 11.10
CA LEU A 103 10.20 1.49 10.36
C LEU A 103 10.04 1.71 8.85
N THR A 104 9.12 2.57 8.43
CA THR A 104 8.93 2.86 7.00
C THR A 104 10.17 3.52 6.40
N ASN A 105 10.77 4.49 7.10
CA ASN A 105 11.96 5.18 6.64
C ASN A 105 13.17 4.24 6.56
N GLU A 106 13.38 3.37 7.55
CA GLU A 106 14.46 2.37 7.52
C GLU A 106 14.36 1.43 6.30
N ALA A 107 13.15 0.95 6.00
CA ALA A 107 12.89 0.14 4.81
C ALA A 107 13.22 0.89 3.51
N VAL A 108 12.81 2.16 3.42
CA VAL A 108 13.05 3.03 2.26
C VAL A 108 14.54 3.36 2.11
N GLU A 109 15.21 3.74 3.19
CA GLU A 109 16.65 4.03 3.21
C GLU A 109 17.47 2.83 2.78
N LYS A 110 17.07 1.61 3.18
CA LYS A 110 17.70 0.38 2.70
C LYS A 110 17.44 0.11 1.21
N PHE A 111 16.29 0.55 0.70
CA PHE A 111 15.90 0.32 -0.69
C PHE A 111 16.59 1.28 -1.66
N ILE A 112 16.82 2.53 -1.25
CA ILE A 112 17.40 3.59 -2.12
C ILE A 112 18.70 3.14 -2.82
N PRO A 113 19.72 2.58 -2.14
CA PRO A 113 20.94 2.14 -2.79
C PRO A 113 20.71 1.09 -3.89
N ALA A 114 19.70 0.25 -3.73
CA ALA A 114 19.32 -0.80 -4.66
C ALA A 114 18.73 -0.24 -5.97
N LEU A 115 18.20 1.00 -5.93
CA LEU A 115 17.66 1.68 -7.10
C LEU A 115 18.70 2.48 -7.88
N ILE A 116 19.82 2.87 -7.26
CA ILE A 116 20.84 3.73 -7.88
C ILE A 116 21.36 3.14 -9.20
N PRO A 117 21.77 1.85 -9.26
CA PRO A 117 22.28 1.27 -10.50
C PRO A 117 21.25 1.29 -11.64
N ILE A 118 19.97 1.07 -11.33
CA ILE A 118 18.89 1.13 -12.32
C ILE A 118 18.68 2.57 -12.78
N ALA A 119 18.61 3.51 -11.84
CA ALA A 119 18.42 4.93 -12.14
C ALA A 119 19.51 5.49 -13.06
N GLN A 120 20.76 5.05 -12.90
CA GLN A 120 21.88 5.46 -13.74
C GLN A 120 21.81 4.95 -15.19
N THR A 121 20.98 3.93 -15.46
CA THR A 121 20.78 3.37 -16.80
C THR A 121 19.57 3.94 -17.54
N LEU A 122 18.77 4.79 -16.88
CA LEU A 122 17.57 5.36 -17.49
C LEU A 122 17.94 6.30 -18.64
N ASN A 123 17.34 6.05 -19.80
CA ASN A 123 17.49 6.93 -20.96
C ASN A 123 16.37 8.00 -21.02
N SER A 124 16.53 9.00 -21.89
CA SER A 124 15.60 10.12 -21.99
C SER A 124 14.15 9.71 -22.25
N LYS A 125 13.90 8.63 -23.02
CA LYS A 125 12.53 8.13 -23.27
C LYS A 125 11.90 7.55 -22.00
N GLN A 126 12.68 6.83 -21.20
CA GLN A 126 12.21 6.28 -19.92
C GLN A 126 11.94 7.39 -18.90
N ILE A 127 12.75 8.45 -18.89
CA ILE A 127 12.53 9.64 -18.07
C ILE A 127 11.26 10.38 -18.49
N GLU A 128 11.01 10.53 -19.79
CA GLU A 128 9.77 11.14 -20.29
C GLU A 128 8.54 10.31 -19.89
N LYS A 129 8.61 8.98 -20.01
CA LYS A 129 7.55 8.06 -19.55
C LYS A 129 7.29 8.21 -18.05
N TRP A 130 8.35 8.29 -17.23
CA TRP A 130 8.23 8.55 -15.79
C TRP A 130 7.54 9.88 -15.50
N ASN A 131 7.93 10.97 -16.16
CA ASN A 131 7.30 12.27 -15.96
C ASN A 131 5.81 12.24 -16.29
N LYS A 132 5.43 11.58 -17.40
CA LYS A 132 4.03 11.39 -17.77
C LYS A 132 3.27 10.55 -16.72
N TYR A 133 3.87 9.47 -16.23
CA TYR A 133 3.30 8.68 -15.14
C TYR A 133 3.04 9.56 -13.91
N GLN A 134 4.02 10.38 -13.51
CA GLN A 134 3.88 11.31 -12.37
C GLN A 134 2.75 12.32 -12.57
N GLU A 135 2.62 12.92 -13.77
CA GLU A 135 1.51 13.81 -14.10
C GLU A 135 0.14 13.13 -13.98
N GLU A 136 0.03 11.88 -14.46
CA GLU A 136 -1.20 11.08 -14.34
C GLU A 136 -1.52 10.77 -12.86
N ARG A 137 -0.51 10.39 -12.06
CA ARG A 137 -0.65 10.16 -10.61
C ARG A 137 -1.08 11.42 -9.86
N ASP A 138 -0.58 12.58 -10.26
CA ASP A 138 -0.94 13.86 -9.66
C ASP A 138 -2.33 14.33 -10.05
N LYS A 139 -2.76 14.10 -11.29
CA LYS A 139 -4.17 14.31 -11.70
C LYS A 139 -5.10 13.43 -10.88
N GLU A 140 -4.80 12.13 -10.77
CA GLU A 140 -5.60 11.20 -9.96
C GLU A 140 -5.61 11.61 -8.48
N PHE A 141 -4.48 12.10 -7.96
CA PHE A 141 -4.41 12.63 -6.59
C PHE A 141 -5.35 13.83 -6.39
N ILE A 142 -5.32 14.82 -7.30
CA ILE A 142 -6.20 15.99 -7.25
C ILE A 142 -7.66 15.54 -7.31
N GLU A 143 -8.03 14.70 -8.26
CA GLU A 143 -9.41 14.19 -8.39
C GLU A 143 -9.89 13.48 -7.12
N ASN A 144 -8.99 12.79 -6.44
CA ASN A 144 -9.33 11.98 -5.27
C ASN A 144 -9.33 12.77 -3.95
N PHE A 145 -8.60 13.89 -3.86
CA PHE A 145 -8.31 14.55 -2.57
C PHE A 145 -8.61 16.04 -2.54
N SER A 146 -8.90 16.68 -3.67
CA SER A 146 -9.34 18.08 -3.73
C SER A 146 -10.67 18.31 -3.00
N ARG A 147 -11.06 19.58 -2.87
CA ARG A 147 -12.39 19.97 -2.41
C ARG A 147 -13.49 19.40 -3.32
N GLY A 148 -14.70 19.32 -2.78
CA GLY A 148 -15.88 18.96 -3.56
C GLY A 148 -16.22 20.01 -4.63
N GLU A 149 -16.97 19.59 -5.65
CA GLU A 149 -17.29 20.43 -6.81
C GLU A 149 -18.16 21.64 -6.42
N GLN A 150 -18.92 21.56 -5.32
CA GLN A 150 -19.77 22.64 -4.83
C GLN A 150 -19.10 23.46 -3.72
N GLY A 151 -17.78 23.30 -3.55
CA GLY A 151 -17.00 24.00 -2.53
C GLY A 151 -16.94 23.28 -1.18
N GLU A 152 -17.39 22.03 -1.10
CA GLU A 152 -17.27 21.23 0.11
C GLU A 152 -15.79 21.03 0.49
N ILE A 153 -15.50 21.04 1.79
CA ILE A 153 -14.13 20.82 2.28
C ILE A 153 -13.63 19.42 1.88
N ILE A 154 -14.54 18.45 1.76
CA ILE A 154 -14.26 17.03 1.48
C ILE A 154 -15.06 16.59 0.27
N ASN A 155 -14.39 16.07 -0.76
CA ASN A 155 -15.06 15.46 -1.90
C ASN A 155 -15.66 14.07 -1.55
N GLU A 156 -16.58 13.60 -2.39
CA GLU A 156 -17.27 12.32 -2.22
C GLU A 156 -16.31 11.13 -2.22
N LYS A 157 -15.30 11.10 -3.11
CA LYS A 157 -14.32 10.01 -3.20
C LYS A 157 -13.55 9.83 -1.88
N ARG A 158 -13.16 10.94 -1.24
CA ARG A 158 -12.45 10.96 0.04
C ARG A 158 -13.32 10.49 1.18
N LEU A 159 -14.58 10.94 1.24
CA LEU A 159 -15.55 10.44 2.22
C LEU A 159 -15.80 8.95 2.04
N LYS A 160 -16.06 8.51 0.82
CA LYS A 160 -16.29 7.10 0.49
C LYS A 160 -15.13 6.22 0.94
N ARG A 161 -13.89 6.59 0.60
CA ARG A 161 -12.69 5.86 1.05
C ARG A 161 -12.56 5.79 2.58
N ALA A 162 -12.93 6.85 3.29
CA ALA A 162 -12.91 6.85 4.74
C ALA A 162 -13.97 5.88 5.30
N ILE A 163 -15.18 5.87 4.73
CA ILE A 163 -16.25 4.94 5.08
C ILE A 163 -15.83 3.50 4.78
N ASP A 164 -15.37 3.20 3.56
CA ASP A 164 -14.97 1.84 3.16
C ASP A 164 -13.88 1.27 4.10
N ARG A 165 -12.89 2.09 4.49
CA ARG A 165 -11.83 1.67 5.43
C ARG A 165 -12.35 1.44 6.84
N ALA A 166 -13.29 2.27 7.30
CA ALA A 166 -13.92 2.08 8.60
C ALA A 166 -14.80 0.82 8.58
N GLU A 167 -15.58 0.60 7.53
CA GLU A 167 -16.47 -0.56 7.38
C GLU A 167 -15.69 -1.87 7.25
N MET A 168 -14.47 -1.85 6.68
CA MET A 168 -13.56 -3.01 6.66
C MET A 168 -13.20 -3.52 8.06
N PHE A 169 -13.13 -2.63 9.05
CA PHE A 169 -12.73 -2.97 10.42
C PHE A 169 -13.92 -3.09 11.39
N TYR A 170 -14.88 -2.18 11.29
CA TYR A 170 -16.00 -2.06 12.23
C TYR A 170 -17.32 -2.66 11.70
N GLY A 171 -17.36 -3.12 10.45
CA GLY A 171 -18.60 -3.51 9.78
C GLY A 171 -19.43 -2.30 9.35
N SER A 172 -20.66 -2.54 8.87
CA SER A 172 -21.52 -1.50 8.32
C SER A 172 -21.74 -0.33 9.28
N LEU A 173 -21.47 0.90 8.82
CA LEU A 173 -21.68 2.08 9.63
C LEU A 173 -23.13 2.60 9.53
N SER A 174 -23.69 3.01 10.67
CA SER A 174 -24.98 3.70 10.72
C SER A 174 -24.90 5.08 10.06
N LYS A 175 -26.07 5.66 9.76
CA LYS A 175 -26.14 7.03 9.22
C LYS A 175 -25.45 8.05 10.14
N SER A 176 -25.67 7.96 11.45
CA SER A 176 -25.05 8.88 12.41
C SER A 176 -23.53 8.71 12.51
N GLN A 177 -23.00 7.49 12.35
CA GLN A 177 -21.56 7.23 12.31
C GLN A 177 -20.92 7.79 11.03
N LYS A 178 -21.59 7.67 9.88
CA LYS A 178 -21.13 8.28 8.61
C LYS A 178 -21.10 9.81 8.69
N GLU A 179 -22.13 10.42 9.28
CA GLU A 179 -22.18 11.87 9.51
C GLU A 179 -21.08 12.34 10.49
N ALA A 180 -20.80 11.58 11.56
CA ALA A 180 -19.73 11.89 12.48
C ALA A 180 -18.35 11.81 11.81
N LEU A 181 -18.14 10.82 10.93
CA LEU A 181 -16.92 10.68 10.14
C LEU A 181 -16.73 11.86 9.17
N LEU A 182 -17.80 12.27 8.47
CA LEU A 182 -17.77 13.45 7.60
C LEU A 182 -17.34 14.71 8.38
N LYS A 183 -18.01 15.00 9.51
CA LYS A 183 -17.67 16.14 10.37
C LYS A 183 -16.21 16.10 10.87
N ARG A 184 -15.68 14.90 11.12
CA ARG A 184 -14.26 14.74 11.48
C ARG A 184 -13.33 15.04 10.31
N LEU A 185 -13.67 14.58 9.11
CA LEU A 185 -12.90 14.84 7.91
C LEU A 185 -12.88 16.34 7.56
N GLU A 186 -13.99 17.05 7.71
CA GLU A 186 -14.06 18.50 7.50
C GLU A 186 -13.11 19.30 8.42
N LYS A 187 -12.80 18.76 9.62
CA LYS A 187 -11.85 19.35 10.57
C LYS A 187 -10.39 18.94 10.34
N SER A 188 -10.13 18.12 9.32
CA SER A 188 -8.80 17.66 8.98
C SER A 188 -7.89 18.83 8.59
N VAL A 189 -6.69 18.89 9.15
CA VAL A 189 -5.65 19.86 8.73
C VAL A 189 -5.11 19.56 7.32
N PHE A 190 -5.22 18.31 6.85
CA PHE A 190 -4.79 17.93 5.50
C PHE A 190 -5.65 18.60 4.41
N THR A 191 -4.98 19.26 3.47
CA THR A 191 -5.53 19.67 2.18
C THR A 191 -4.65 19.19 1.02
N ALA A 192 -5.25 18.93 -0.15
CA ALA A 192 -4.49 18.48 -1.32
C ALA A 192 -3.45 19.53 -1.76
N GLU A 193 -3.78 20.81 -1.60
CA GLU A 193 -2.94 21.95 -1.96
C GLU A 193 -1.66 22.04 -1.13
N GLN A 194 -1.67 21.55 0.12
CA GLN A 194 -0.47 21.51 0.97
C GLN A 194 0.51 20.40 0.55
N VAL A 195 -0.01 19.29 0.01
CA VAL A 195 0.78 18.10 -0.30
C VAL A 195 1.25 18.08 -1.75
N LEU A 196 0.47 18.66 -2.67
CA LEU A 196 0.77 18.67 -4.10
C LEU A 196 2.15 19.27 -4.45
N PRO A 197 2.64 20.35 -3.83
CA PRO A 197 3.97 20.89 -4.13
C PRO A 197 5.09 19.89 -3.83
N GLU A 198 4.99 19.17 -2.71
CA GLU A 198 5.98 18.14 -2.36
C GLU A 198 5.93 16.95 -3.31
N ARG A 199 4.73 16.58 -3.79
CA ARG A 199 4.57 15.52 -4.79
C ARG A 199 5.24 15.88 -6.11
N LYS A 200 5.04 17.12 -6.59
CA LYS A 200 5.65 17.63 -7.83
C LYS A 200 7.17 17.84 -7.74
N ARG A 201 7.72 17.91 -6.53
CA ARG A 201 9.16 18.05 -6.30
C ARG A 201 9.91 16.72 -6.46
N ARG A 202 9.24 15.59 -6.21
CA ARG A 202 9.84 14.24 -6.21
C ARG A 202 9.75 13.58 -7.59
#